data_AF-A0A1S3QW77-F1
#
_entry.id   AF-A0A1S3QW77-F1
#
_cell.length_a   1.000
_cell.length_b   1.000
_cell.length_c   1.000
_cell.angle_alpha   90.00
_cell.angle_beta   90.00
_cell.angle_gamma   90.00
#
_symmetry.space_group_name_H-M   'P 1'
#
loop_
_entity.id
_entity.type
_entity.pdbx_description
1 polymer ?
#
loop_
_entity_poly.entity_id
_entity_poly.type
_entity_poly.pdbx_seq_one_letter_code
_entity_poly.pdbx_strand_id
1 'polypeptide(L)'
;MKLLKTLLNTPSNPSGLCALSINHSNSYLAYPGSSTIGEIIVYDANNLSTVTMIPAHDSPLAALTFNSSGTKLASASERGTVIRVFSIPEGQRLFEFRRGMKRSEFTQYNINCINTLYYTT
;
A
#
# COMPACT_ATOMS: atom_id res chain seq x y z
N MET A 1 -20.03 -11.98 -15.75
CA MET A 1 -18.79 -11.36 -15.23
C MET A 1 -17.61 -11.98 -15.97
N LYS A 2 -16.69 -11.18 -16.54
CA LYS A 2 -15.53 -11.68 -17.32
C LYS A 2 -14.26 -11.53 -16.47
N LEU A 3 -13.52 -12.62 -16.29
CA LEU A 3 -12.20 -12.58 -15.66
C LEU A 3 -11.18 -11.97 -16.64
N LEU A 4 -10.47 -10.91 -16.22
CA LEU A 4 -9.45 -10.26 -17.05
C LEU A 4 -8.07 -10.84 -16.82
N LYS A 5 -7.69 -11.06 -15.56
CA LYS A 5 -6.37 -11.53 -15.17
C LYS A 5 -6.41 -12.26 -13.82
N THR A 6 -5.61 -13.33 -13.72
CA THR A 6 -5.21 -13.92 -12.44
C THR A 6 -3.74 -13.59 -12.19
N LEU A 7 -3.44 -13.01 -11.03
CA LEU A 7 -2.07 -12.81 -10.58
C LEU A 7 -1.60 -14.11 -9.93
N LEU A 8 -0.65 -14.78 -10.57
CA LEU A 8 -0.03 -16.00 -10.06
C LEU A 8 1.30 -15.62 -9.39
N ASN A 9 1.72 -16.42 -8.40
CA ASN A 9 2.99 -16.23 -7.66
C ASN A 9 3.03 -14.98 -6.77
N THR A 10 1.89 -14.54 -6.24
CA THR A 10 1.89 -13.54 -5.15
C THR A 10 2.38 -14.19 -3.84
N PRO A 11 3.12 -13.47 -2.99
CA PRO A 11 3.45 -13.93 -1.65
C PRO A 11 2.20 -14.27 -0.83
N SER A 12 2.39 -15.03 0.24
CA SER A 12 1.32 -15.28 1.21
C SER A 12 0.78 -13.95 1.76
N ASN A 13 -0.53 -13.75 1.65
CA ASN A 13 -1.24 -12.55 2.10
C ASN A 13 -2.43 -12.93 2.98
N PRO A 14 -2.21 -13.49 4.18
CA PRO A 14 -3.28 -14.02 5.03
C PRO A 14 -4.23 -12.94 5.55
N SER A 15 -3.78 -11.68 5.64
CA SER A 15 -4.61 -10.53 6.01
C SER A 15 -5.45 -9.98 4.84
N GLY A 16 -5.22 -10.46 3.60
CA GLY A 16 -5.89 -9.95 2.41
C GLY A 16 -5.54 -8.50 2.09
N LEU A 17 -4.38 -8.00 2.55
CA LEU A 17 -3.98 -6.62 2.38
C LEU A 17 -3.82 -6.28 0.90
N CYS A 18 -4.63 -5.35 0.42
CA CYS A 18 -4.49 -4.75 -0.90
C CYS A 18 -5.18 -3.38 -0.90
N ALA A 19 -4.86 -2.56 -1.90
CA ALA A 19 -5.55 -1.31 -2.17
C ALA A 19 -5.82 -1.20 -3.67
N LEU A 20 -7.00 -0.75 -4.04
CA LEU A 20 -7.37 -0.44 -5.42
C LEU A 20 -7.62 1.06 -5.51
N SER A 21 -7.00 1.74 -6.47
CA SER A 21 -7.32 3.13 -6.74
C SER A 21 -8.72 3.24 -7.35
N ILE A 22 -9.47 4.25 -6.93
CA ILE A 22 -10.82 4.50 -7.45
C ILE A 22 -10.83 5.29 -8.77
N ASN A 23 -9.67 5.75 -9.24
CA ASN A 23 -9.58 6.53 -10.47
C ASN A 23 -9.50 5.60 -11.69
N HIS A 24 -10.42 5.75 -12.64
CA HIS A 24 -10.47 4.91 -13.83
C HIS A 24 -9.29 5.12 -14.78
N SER A 25 -8.76 6.34 -14.91
CA SER A 25 -7.60 6.62 -15.75
C SER A 25 -6.31 6.12 -15.12
N ASN A 26 -6.18 6.27 -13.80
CA ASN A 26 -5.07 5.81 -12.99
C ASN A 26 -5.49 4.61 -12.15
N SER A 27 -5.88 3.52 -12.82
CA SER A 27 -6.43 2.32 -12.16
C SER A 27 -5.30 1.36 -11.78
N TYR A 28 -4.87 1.44 -10.53
CA TYR A 28 -3.79 0.64 -9.94
C TYR A 28 -4.29 -0.24 -8.80
N LEU A 29 -3.73 -1.45 -8.73
CA LEU A 29 -3.82 -2.37 -7.60
C LEU A 29 -2.47 -2.39 -6.88
N ALA A 30 -2.46 -2.13 -5.58
CA ALA A 30 -1.28 -2.28 -4.73
C ALA A 30 -1.46 -3.47 -3.78
N TYR A 31 -0.42 -4.29 -3.64
CA TYR A 31 -0.41 -5.45 -2.75
C TYR A 31 1.01 -5.78 -2.27
N PRO A 32 1.18 -6.58 -1.20
CA PRO A 32 2.51 -6.98 -0.73
C PRO A 32 3.31 -7.80 -1.75
N GLY A 33 4.55 -7.37 -2.01
CA GLY A 33 5.56 -8.10 -2.81
C GLY A 33 6.40 -9.10 -2.00
N SER A 34 6.34 -9.01 -0.67
CA SER A 34 7.00 -9.93 0.24
C SER A 34 6.15 -10.19 1.49
N SER A 35 6.31 -11.38 2.08
CA SER A 35 5.73 -11.75 3.38
C SER A 35 6.62 -11.40 4.57
N THR A 36 7.89 -11.06 4.36
CA THR A 36 8.87 -10.83 5.42
C THR A 36 9.33 -9.37 5.52
N ILE A 37 9.27 -8.63 4.41
CA ILE A 37 9.61 -7.21 4.35
C ILE A 37 8.46 -6.40 3.76
N GLY A 38 8.49 -5.09 3.96
CA GLY A 38 7.45 -4.18 3.51
C GLY A 38 7.63 -3.77 2.06
N GLU A 39 7.59 -4.73 1.15
CA GLU A 39 7.64 -4.48 -0.29
C GLU A 39 6.23 -4.32 -0.87
N ILE A 40 6.02 -3.33 -1.71
CA ILE A 40 4.74 -3.06 -2.38
C ILE A 40 4.91 -3.32 -3.87
N ILE A 41 4.01 -4.12 -4.45
CA ILE A 41 3.84 -4.22 -5.90
C ILE A 41 2.70 -3.31 -6.31
N VAL A 42 2.95 -2.48 -7.32
CA VAL A 42 1.95 -1.65 -8.00
C VAL A 42 1.68 -2.26 -9.37
N TYR A 43 0.43 -2.66 -9.59
CA TYR A 43 -0.05 -3.31 -10.79
C TYR A 43 -1.06 -2.41 -11.51
N ASP A 44 -0.83 -2.14 -12.78
CA ASP A 44 -1.73 -1.38 -13.64
C ASP A 44 -2.88 -2.30 -14.09
N ALA A 45 -4.09 -1.98 -13.61
CA ALA A 45 -5.29 -2.75 -13.90
C ALA A 45 -5.89 -2.41 -15.27
N ASN A 46 -5.48 -1.31 -15.91
CA ASN A 46 -5.87 -0.97 -17.27
C ASN A 46 -5.00 -1.73 -18.29
N ASN A 47 -3.68 -1.72 -18.08
CA ASN A 47 -2.71 -2.35 -18.98
C ASN A 47 -2.37 -3.80 -18.61
N LEU A 48 -2.87 -4.27 -17.47
CA LEU A 48 -2.67 -5.63 -16.95
C LEU A 48 -1.19 -5.99 -16.80
N SER A 49 -0.37 -5.05 -16.30
CA SER A 49 1.07 -5.23 -16.09
C SER A 49 1.53 -4.66 -14.75
N THR A 50 2.58 -5.26 -14.18
CA THR A 50 3.28 -4.66 -13.04
C THR A 50 4.04 -3.44 -13.51
N VAL A 51 3.86 -2.30 -12.85
CA VAL A 51 4.51 -1.03 -13.23
C VAL A 51 5.65 -0.65 -12.31
N THR A 52 5.53 -0.95 -11.01
CA THR A 52 6.52 -0.52 -10.01
C THR A 52 6.56 -1.47 -8.82
N MET A 53 7.77 -1.61 -8.24
CA MET A 53 8.03 -2.30 -6.99
C MET A 53 8.68 -1.32 -6.01
N ILE A 54 8.11 -1.18 -4.82
CA ILE A 54 8.51 -0.18 -3.83
C ILE A 54 9.02 -0.90 -2.56
N PRO A 55 10.32 -0.81 -2.24
CA PRO A 55 10.85 -1.31 -0.95
C PRO A 55 10.46 -0.31 0.15
N ALA A 56 9.23 -0.42 0.65
CA ALA A 56 8.64 0.60 1.51
C ALA A 56 9.06 0.49 2.98
N HIS A 57 9.30 -0.71 3.54
CA HIS A 57 9.66 -0.90 4.96
C HIS A 57 10.50 -2.17 5.22
N ASP A 58 11.21 -2.22 6.35
CA ASP A 58 12.03 -3.37 6.78
C ASP A 58 11.24 -4.41 7.61
N SER A 59 9.92 -4.40 7.50
CA SER A 59 9.02 -5.36 8.14
C SER A 59 7.71 -5.44 7.34
N PRO A 60 6.93 -6.51 7.47
CA PRO A 60 5.73 -6.72 6.66
C PRO A 60 4.76 -5.53 6.70
N LEU A 61 4.03 -5.34 5.60
CA LEU A 61 3.04 -4.28 5.48
C LEU A 61 1.83 -4.56 6.35
N ALA A 62 1.33 -3.53 7.00
CA ALA A 62 0.09 -3.59 7.79
C ALA A 62 -1.05 -2.77 7.15
N ALA A 63 -0.72 -1.77 6.33
CA ALA A 63 -1.72 -0.95 5.64
C ALA A 63 -1.22 -0.36 4.33
N LEU A 64 -2.15 -0.20 3.38
CA LEU A 64 -1.97 0.39 2.06
C LEU A 64 -3.21 1.19 1.68
N THR A 65 -3.04 2.35 1.06
CA THR A 65 -4.18 3.12 0.53
C THR A 65 -3.74 4.09 -0.56
N PHE A 66 -4.55 4.23 -1.60
CA PHE A 66 -4.35 5.21 -2.66
C PHE A 66 -5.12 6.49 -2.37
N ASN A 67 -4.57 7.63 -2.80
CA ASN A 67 -5.37 8.84 -2.88
C ASN A 67 -6.42 8.74 -4.01
N SER A 68 -7.42 9.63 -3.99
CA SER A 68 -8.54 9.62 -4.93
C SER A 68 -8.13 9.74 -6.40
N SER A 69 -7.01 10.42 -6.69
CA SER A 69 -6.48 10.56 -8.05
C SER A 69 -5.60 9.38 -8.51
N GLY A 70 -5.31 8.41 -7.63
CA GLY A 70 -4.42 7.29 -7.93
C GLY A 70 -2.95 7.68 -8.14
N THR A 71 -2.54 8.90 -7.80
CA THR A 71 -1.17 9.43 -8.02
C THR A 71 -0.29 9.34 -6.78
N LYS A 72 -0.85 8.96 -5.63
CA LYS A 72 -0.11 8.74 -4.39
C LYS A 72 -0.58 7.47 -3.69
N LEU A 73 0.36 6.78 -3.06
CA LEU A 73 0.10 5.62 -2.22
C LEU A 73 0.72 5.83 -0.84
N ALA A 74 -0.07 5.68 0.21
CA ALA A 74 0.42 5.66 1.58
C ALA A 74 0.55 4.23 2.10
N SER A 75 1.59 3.96 2.90
CA SER A 75 1.81 2.66 3.51
C SER A 75 2.32 2.75 4.95
N ALA A 76 2.04 1.70 5.72
CA ALA A 76 2.60 1.47 7.04
C ALA A 76 2.95 -0.02 7.21
N SER A 77 3.95 -0.31 8.04
CA SER A 77 4.35 -1.67 8.39
C SER A 77 3.85 -2.11 9.76
N GLU A 78 3.97 -3.40 10.07
CA GLU A 78 3.63 -3.97 11.38
C GLU A 78 4.42 -3.36 12.54
N ARG A 79 5.64 -2.83 12.30
CA ARG A 79 6.35 -2.05 13.34
C ARG A 79 5.60 -0.77 13.71
N GLY A 80 4.87 -0.19 12.75
CA GLY A 80 3.92 0.90 13.00
C GLY A 80 4.53 2.23 13.43
N THR A 81 5.83 2.45 13.25
CA THR A 81 6.51 3.68 13.73
C THR A 81 6.50 4.80 12.70
N VAL A 82 6.48 4.45 11.41
CA VAL A 82 6.53 5.38 10.28
C VAL A 82 5.43 5.07 9.27
N ILE A 83 4.91 6.13 8.67
CA ILE A 83 4.00 6.10 7.53
C ILE A 83 4.71 6.77 6.37
N ARG A 84 4.74 6.12 5.21
CA ARG A 84 5.42 6.62 4.01
C ARG A 84 4.41 6.87 2.92
N VAL A 85 4.64 7.92 2.13
CA VAL A 85 3.83 8.26 0.97
C VAL A 85 4.72 8.27 -0.26
N PHE A 86 4.26 7.61 -1.32
CA PHE A 86 4.99 7.43 -2.57
C PHE A 86 4.22 8.05 -3.74
N SER A 87 4.93 8.53 -4.76
CA SER A 87 4.35 8.87 -6.05
C SER A 87 3.99 7.60 -6.81
N ILE A 88 2.93 7.67 -7.60
CA ILE A 88 2.45 6.58 -8.45
C ILE A 88 2.27 7.14 -9.86
N PRO A 89 2.81 6.47 -10.90
CA PRO A 89 3.43 5.14 -10.84
C PRO A 89 4.92 5.10 -10.45
N GLU A 90 5.63 6.21 -10.33
CA GLU A 90 7.12 6.20 -10.29
C GLU A 90 7.73 5.56 -9.02
N GLY A 91 6.95 5.40 -7.95
CA GLY A 91 7.40 4.77 -6.71
C GLY A 91 8.34 5.62 -5.87
N GLN A 92 8.48 6.91 -6.17
CA GLN A 92 9.37 7.79 -5.42
C GLN A 92 8.76 8.12 -4.05
N ARG A 93 9.52 7.96 -2.97
CA ARG A 93 9.07 8.37 -1.63
C ARG A 93 8.99 9.91 -1.56
N LEU A 94 7.78 10.42 -1.41
CA LEU A 94 7.48 11.84 -1.28
C LEU A 94 7.56 12.31 0.16
N PHE A 95 7.01 11.52 1.09
CA PHE A 95 6.90 11.90 2.50
C PHE A 95 7.14 10.72 3.44
N GLU A 96 7.59 11.05 4.64
CA GLU A 96 7.69 10.13 5.78
C GLU A 96 7.17 10.84 7.03
N PHE A 97 6.21 10.22 7.70
CA PHE A 97 5.58 10.73 8.92
C PHE A 97 5.85 9.76 10.06
N ARG A 98 6.34 10.27 11.19
CA ARG A 98 6.58 9.45 12.38
C ARG A 98 5.37 9.52 13.31
N ARG A 99 4.77 8.36 13.59
CA ARG A 99 3.55 8.25 14.42
C ARG A 99 3.83 8.33 15.93
N GLY A 100 5.01 7.87 16.36
CA GLY A 100 5.42 7.86 17.77
C GLY A 100 6.73 7.09 18.00
N MET A 101 7.23 7.07 19.24
CA MET A 101 8.47 6.35 19.61
C MET A 101 8.26 4.90 20.04
N LYS A 102 7.04 4.50 20.44
CA LYS A 102 6.72 3.13 20.88
C LYS A 102 6.11 2.28 19.77
N ARG A 103 6.47 0.99 19.74
CA ARG A 103 5.84 -0.05 18.92
C ARG A 103 4.39 -0.23 19.37
N SER A 104 3.44 -0.28 18.45
CA SER A 104 2.04 -0.65 18.77
C SER A 104 1.73 -2.00 18.13
N GLU A 105 1.49 -3.00 18.96
CA GLU A 105 1.20 -4.38 18.52
C GLU A 105 -0.29 -4.60 18.22
N PHE A 106 -1.16 -3.66 18.61
CA PHE A 106 -2.62 -3.74 18.41
C PHE A 106 -3.18 -2.41 17.93
N THR A 107 -2.99 -2.07 16.66
CA THR A 107 -3.68 -0.92 16.07
C THR A 107 -4.20 -1.31 14.70
N GLN A 108 -5.52 -1.28 14.53
CA GLN A 108 -6.14 -1.39 13.22
C GLN A 108 -5.84 -0.11 12.45
N TYR A 109 -4.96 -0.21 11.43
CA TYR A 109 -4.51 0.95 10.69
C TYR A 109 -5.55 1.37 9.64
N ASN A 110 -6.42 2.32 10.00
CA ASN A 110 -7.22 3.04 9.00
C ASN A 110 -6.41 4.21 8.44
N ILE A 111 -5.64 3.96 7.38
CA ILE A 111 -5.04 5.05 6.60
C ILE A 111 -6.12 5.56 5.64
N ASN A 112 -6.81 6.63 6.04
CA ASN A 112 -7.79 7.29 5.19
C ASN A 112 -7.08 8.36 4.35
N CYS A 113 -7.17 8.25 3.03
CA CYS A 113 -6.52 9.17 2.08
C CYS A 113 -7.17 10.55 1.95
N ILE A 114 -8.03 10.92 2.90
CA ILE A 114 -8.72 12.20 2.97
C ILE A 114 -8.36 12.85 4.32
N ASN A 115 -7.24 13.57 4.29
CA ASN A 115 -6.84 14.62 5.23
C ASN A 115 -6.58 14.31 6.71
N THR A 116 -6.73 13.09 7.22
CA THR A 116 -6.36 12.84 8.63
C THR A 116 -6.06 11.36 8.88
N LEU A 117 -4.92 11.09 9.52
CA LEU A 117 -4.67 9.83 10.20
C LEU A 117 -5.60 9.80 11.42
N TYR A 118 -6.81 9.26 11.27
CA TYR A 118 -7.67 8.99 12.42
C TYR A 118 -7.18 7.72 13.11
N TYR A 119 -6.74 7.88 14.36
CA TYR A 119 -6.50 6.77 15.26
C TYR A 119 -7.85 6.25 15.74
N THR A 120 -8.11 4.95 15.57
CA THR A 120 -9.12 4.26 16.39
C THR A 120 -8.33 3.43 17.40
N THR A 121 -8.43 3.81 18.67
CA THR A 121 -7.98 2.99 19.81
C THR A 121 -8.86 1.76 19.95
#